data_AF-A0A3M7MSW2-F1
#
_entry.id   AF-A0A3M7MSW2-F1
#
_cell.length_a   1.000
_cell.length_b   1.000
_cell.length_c   1.000
_cell.angle_alpha   90.00
_cell.angle_beta   90.00
_cell.angle_gamma   90.00
#
_symmetry.space_group_name_H-M   'P 1'
#
loop_
_entity.id
_entity.type
_entity.pdbx_description
1 polymer ?
#
loop_
_entity_poly.entity_id
_entity_poly.type
_entity_poly.pdbx_seq_one_letter_code
_entity_poly.pdbx_strand_id
1 'polypeptide(L)'
;MKYTLALAFAALAIASPTWEEWTTSAEAVVTTSSTTSVAEATEWAEWSDIAETSTSVVEAETTTSSIAETTSAAVAWAEWSSTSVSAATTSVGSSSPVAAVSTVSAVWSGVSVNATSASTVASASWTSSAATWTYTGAADKNAIGAARDPSASKTTAYNATITALKSNVTSFTGKYAFLEDYEYTLGADLLSTFGQQQLVNSGTKFFKRYSDLAAHATPFVRSSSQLRVVESAQNWTQGFHAALTASGHPDPSYPYAITVISEDSGSNNTLNHDVCTNFESSDQYYSSIADNAQETFAATFVPAIRKRLEADLPGAQLSTADVIALMDLCPFNTVASPTGAISPFCALFSETEWHAYNYYETLNKYYGYGAGNPLGPTQGVGWTNELIARLTGQPVHDDTSTNRTLDSDPETFPLGRKLYADFSHDNDITSILFALGLFNNTPVLSNTSVTEAPRAAGYIDLAD
;
A
#
# COMPACT_ATOMS: atom_id res chain seq x y z
N MET A 1 -3.91 9.04 -8.49
CA MET A 1 -2.98 9.77 -7.58
C MET A 1 -1.74 8.90 -7.37
N LYS A 2 -0.86 9.18 -6.39
CA LYS A 2 0.18 8.23 -5.97
C LYS A 2 0.29 8.15 -4.45
N TYR A 3 -0.31 7.14 -3.82
CA TYR A 3 -0.27 6.96 -2.37
C TYR A 3 0.80 5.96 -1.92
N THR A 4 1.15 5.99 -0.64
CA THR A 4 1.66 4.80 0.10
C THR A 4 0.46 3.95 0.54
N LEU A 5 0.51 2.63 0.42
CA LEU A 5 -0.59 1.74 0.78
C LEU A 5 -0.15 0.65 1.77
N ALA A 6 -1.12 0.08 2.50
CA ALA A 6 -0.89 -0.98 3.48
C ALA A 6 -1.57 -2.31 3.09
N LEU A 7 -0.80 -3.41 3.10
CA LEU A 7 -1.31 -4.79 3.04
C LEU A 7 -1.36 -5.36 4.47
N ALA A 8 -2.49 -5.15 5.14
CA ALA A 8 -2.76 -5.69 6.47
C ALA A 8 -3.73 -6.88 6.39
N PHE A 9 -3.36 -8.02 6.98
CA PHE A 9 -4.17 -9.24 6.95
C PHE A 9 -4.10 -10.07 8.24
N ALA A 10 -5.15 -10.84 8.47
CA ALA A 10 -5.33 -11.71 9.63
C ALA A 10 -5.17 -13.19 9.23
N ALA A 11 -4.26 -13.90 9.89
CA ALA A 11 -3.94 -15.30 9.62
C ALA A 11 -4.45 -16.22 10.75
N LEU A 12 -5.58 -16.90 10.51
CA LEU A 12 -6.03 -18.00 11.35
C LEU A 12 -5.36 -19.31 10.93
N ALA A 13 -4.23 -19.63 11.57
CA ALA A 13 -3.66 -20.96 11.52
C ALA A 13 -4.62 -21.98 12.16
N ILE A 14 -5.11 -22.92 11.36
CA ILE A 14 -5.89 -24.08 11.81
C ILE A 14 -4.91 -25.17 12.23
N ALA A 15 -5.05 -25.73 13.43
CA ALA A 15 -4.31 -26.92 13.82
C ALA A 15 -4.80 -28.12 12.99
N SER A 16 -3.90 -28.75 12.23
CA SER A 16 -4.22 -29.88 11.36
C SER A 16 -4.79 -31.05 12.18
N PRO A 17 -5.98 -31.57 11.85
CA PRO A 17 -6.38 -32.89 12.32
C PRO A 17 -5.37 -33.94 11.82
N THR A 18 -5.05 -34.92 12.65
CA THR A 18 -4.26 -36.08 12.23
C THR A 18 -5.04 -36.85 11.16
N TRP A 19 -4.45 -37.00 9.98
CA TRP A 19 -5.06 -37.75 8.88
C TRP A 19 -5.00 -39.25 9.17
N GLU A 20 -6.12 -39.83 9.62
CA GLU A 20 -6.34 -41.28 9.56
C GLU A 20 -6.89 -41.66 8.18
N GLU A 21 -6.26 -42.63 7.51
CA GLU A 21 -6.66 -43.07 6.17
C GLU A 21 -7.96 -43.90 6.19
N TRP A 22 -9.09 -43.25 5.90
CA TRP A 22 -10.35 -43.94 5.63
C TRP A 22 -10.36 -44.55 4.21
N THR A 23 -9.62 -45.64 4.04
CA THR A 23 -9.65 -46.46 2.82
C THR A 23 -10.98 -47.24 2.73
N THR A 24 -11.91 -46.76 1.93
CA THR A 24 -13.20 -47.44 1.69
C THR A 24 -12.99 -48.72 0.90
N SER A 25 -13.28 -49.87 1.51
CA SER A 25 -13.15 -51.19 0.90
C SER A 25 -14.17 -51.44 -0.22
N ALA A 26 -13.71 -51.99 -1.34
CA ALA A 26 -14.53 -52.75 -2.29
C ALA A 26 -14.12 -54.22 -2.22
N GLU A 27 -15.08 -55.11 -1.93
CA GLU A 27 -14.78 -56.53 -1.71
C GLU A 27 -14.53 -57.31 -3.01
N ALA A 28 -13.43 -58.06 -3.06
CA ALA A 28 -13.22 -59.14 -4.02
C ALA A 28 -12.48 -60.30 -3.32
N VAL A 29 -13.13 -61.46 -3.18
CA VAL A 29 -12.67 -62.56 -2.31
C VAL A 29 -11.85 -63.59 -3.07
N VAL A 30 -10.59 -63.80 -2.65
CA VAL A 30 -9.81 -65.04 -2.90
C VAL A 30 -8.94 -65.35 -1.65
N THR A 31 -8.83 -66.63 -1.30
CA THR A 31 -8.05 -67.17 -0.14
C THR A 31 -6.58 -67.45 -0.55
N THR A 32 -5.55 -67.54 0.30
CA THR A 32 -5.35 -68.47 1.45
C THR A 32 -4.13 -68.17 2.36
N SER A 33 -4.28 -68.40 3.67
CA SER A 33 -3.33 -69.01 4.66
C SER A 33 -1.91 -68.45 5.00
N SER A 34 -1.64 -68.41 6.33
CA SER A 34 -0.36 -68.69 7.06
C SER A 34 0.78 -67.65 7.09
N THR A 35 1.68 -67.55 8.10
CA THR A 35 1.65 -67.74 9.60
C THR A 35 3.00 -67.24 10.19
N THR A 36 3.01 -66.67 11.42
CA THR A 36 4.21 -66.48 12.31
C THR A 36 5.37 -65.57 11.78
N SER A 37 6.33 -65.01 12.55
CA SER A 37 6.59 -64.90 14.01
C SER A 37 7.71 -63.86 14.35
N VAL A 38 7.53 -63.09 15.44
CA VAL A 38 8.44 -62.90 16.63
C VAL A 38 9.87 -62.30 16.49
N ALA A 39 10.21 -61.39 17.44
CA ALA A 39 11.55 -61.01 17.98
C ALA A 39 12.54 -60.21 17.09
N GLU A 40 13.50 -59.43 17.61
CA GLU A 40 13.67 -58.70 18.90
C GLU A 40 14.69 -57.54 18.74
N ALA A 41 15.06 -56.86 19.84
CA ALA A 41 16.15 -55.86 19.95
C ALA A 41 17.53 -56.37 19.44
N THR A 42 18.54 -55.54 19.15
CA THR A 42 19.47 -54.84 20.10
C THR A 42 20.41 -53.85 19.32
N GLU A 43 21.27 -52.94 19.83
CA GLU A 43 21.69 -52.42 21.16
C GLU A 43 22.58 -51.11 21.05
N TRP A 44 23.18 -50.66 22.18
CA TRP A 44 24.36 -49.79 22.49
C TRP A 44 25.21 -49.07 21.39
N ALA A 45 26.01 -47.99 21.64
CA ALA A 45 26.08 -46.92 22.67
C ALA A 45 27.28 -45.93 22.42
N GLU A 46 27.25 -44.76 23.08
CA GLU A 46 28.30 -44.03 23.87
C GLU A 46 29.82 -44.13 23.52
N TRP A 47 30.71 -43.12 23.68
CA TRP A 47 30.71 -41.69 24.13
C TRP A 47 31.66 -40.88 23.14
N SER A 48 32.46 -39.81 23.39
CA SER A 48 32.90 -39.00 24.57
C SER A 48 33.46 -37.60 24.19
N ASP A 49 33.67 -36.74 25.18
CA ASP A 49 34.09 -35.32 25.09
C ASP A 49 35.62 -35.07 24.92
N ILE A 50 36.04 -33.80 24.73
CA ILE A 50 36.86 -33.01 25.70
C ILE A 50 37.44 -31.68 25.10
N ALA A 51 37.11 -30.56 25.78
CA ALA A 51 37.87 -29.32 26.08
C ALA A 51 38.40 -28.29 25.04
N GLU A 52 38.59 -27.09 25.59
CA GLU A 52 38.94 -25.76 25.05
C GLU A 52 40.46 -25.53 24.88
N THR A 53 40.89 -24.48 24.15
CA THR A 53 41.61 -23.29 24.70
C THR A 53 41.91 -22.22 23.60
N SER A 54 42.62 -21.12 23.94
CA SER A 54 42.52 -19.80 23.28
C SER A 54 43.87 -19.11 22.94
N THR A 55 43.81 -17.86 22.46
CA THR A 55 44.89 -16.82 22.29
C THR A 55 45.92 -16.99 21.14
N SER A 56 46.37 -16.00 20.34
CA SER A 56 45.95 -14.66 19.86
C SER A 56 47.22 -13.88 19.39
N VAL A 57 47.13 -13.05 18.34
CA VAL A 57 48.02 -11.91 17.94
C VAL A 57 49.46 -12.16 17.41
N VAL A 58 49.75 -11.61 16.21
CA VAL A 58 50.96 -10.79 15.87
C VAL A 58 50.51 -9.68 14.88
N GLU A 59 51.14 -8.50 14.90
CA GLU A 59 50.73 -7.27 14.17
C GLU A 59 51.73 -6.79 13.09
N ALA A 60 51.26 -5.88 12.21
CA ALA A 60 51.97 -4.70 11.67
C ALA A 60 50.89 -3.74 11.09
N GLU A 61 50.69 -2.49 11.55
CA GLU A 61 51.53 -1.28 11.45
C GLU A 61 51.81 -0.83 9.98
N THR A 62 51.72 0.45 9.56
CA THR A 62 51.36 1.76 10.18
C THR A 62 50.95 2.75 9.02
N THR A 63 50.46 4.00 9.15
CA THR A 63 50.36 4.98 10.25
C THR A 63 49.17 5.98 10.05
N THR A 64 48.45 6.28 11.13
CA THR A 64 47.77 7.55 11.55
C THR A 64 47.51 8.75 10.61
N SER A 65 46.30 9.33 10.76
CA SER A 65 46.13 10.68 11.35
C SER A 65 44.81 10.78 12.14
N SER A 66 44.80 11.50 13.26
CA SER A 66 43.60 11.89 14.01
C SER A 66 42.94 13.14 13.35
N ILE A 67 41.74 13.62 13.72
CA ILE A 67 41.25 14.09 15.04
C ILE A 67 39.87 13.47 15.36
N ALA A 68 39.54 13.31 16.64
CA ALA A 68 38.22 12.92 17.11
C ALA A 68 37.59 14.02 17.99
N GLU A 69 36.27 14.18 17.92
CA GLU A 69 35.48 14.70 19.04
C GLU A 69 34.06 14.12 19.00
N THR A 70 33.53 13.73 20.17
CA THR A 70 32.24 13.06 20.32
C THR A 70 31.19 13.99 20.92
N THR A 71 30.02 14.09 20.31
CA THR A 71 28.80 14.55 20.98
C THR A 71 27.60 13.67 20.62
N SER A 72 26.88 13.20 21.63
CA SER A 72 25.62 12.49 21.49
C SER A 72 24.46 13.49 21.43
N ALA A 73 23.65 13.43 20.38
CA ALA A 73 22.43 14.21 20.26
C ALA A 73 21.23 13.40 20.79
N ALA A 74 20.95 13.51 22.09
CA ALA A 74 19.71 12.99 22.65
C ALA A 74 18.54 13.91 22.22
N VAL A 75 17.56 13.36 21.50
CA VAL A 75 16.33 14.09 21.17
C VAL A 75 15.50 14.24 22.45
N ALA A 76 15.29 15.50 22.87
CA ALA A 76 14.58 15.80 24.10
C ALA A 76 13.07 15.56 23.96
N TRP A 77 12.47 14.90 24.95
CA TRP A 77 11.02 14.77 25.06
C TRP A 77 10.41 16.09 25.52
N ALA A 78 9.42 16.59 24.79
CA ALA A 78 8.65 17.77 25.19
C ALA A 78 7.48 17.35 26.11
N GLU A 79 7.60 17.61 27.41
CA GLU A 79 6.48 17.43 28.34
C GLU A 79 5.37 18.45 28.03
N TRP A 80 4.21 17.99 27.56
CA TRP A 80 3.00 18.82 27.50
C TRP A 80 2.25 18.76 28.83
N SER A 81 2.37 19.83 29.61
CA SER A 81 1.72 19.97 30.90
C SER A 81 0.20 20.08 30.78
N SER A 82 -0.52 19.21 31.48
CA SER A 82 -1.97 19.15 31.47
C SER A 82 -2.59 20.35 32.20
N THR A 83 -3.05 21.35 31.44
CA THR A 83 -3.84 22.47 31.98
C THR A 83 -5.32 22.17 31.84
N SER A 84 -6.02 21.96 32.96
CA SER A 84 -7.43 21.58 32.96
C SER A 84 -8.36 22.76 32.65
N VAL A 85 -9.17 22.63 31.61
CA VAL A 85 -10.30 23.52 31.32
C VAL A 85 -11.60 22.77 31.61
N SER A 86 -12.49 23.39 32.38
CA SER A 86 -13.72 22.77 32.89
C SER A 86 -14.75 22.48 31.79
N ALA A 87 -15.41 21.34 31.87
CA ALA A 87 -16.49 20.97 30.96
C ALA A 87 -17.68 21.95 31.03
N ALA A 88 -18.14 22.39 29.85
CA ALA A 88 -19.42 23.06 29.68
C ALA A 88 -20.36 22.14 28.89
N THR A 89 -21.39 21.61 29.55
CA THR A 89 -22.39 20.73 28.91
C THR A 89 -23.44 21.54 28.17
N THR A 90 -23.44 21.45 26.83
CA THR A 90 -24.59 21.84 25.99
C THR A 90 -25.05 20.65 25.16
N SER A 91 -26.35 20.35 25.22
CA SER A 91 -26.97 19.16 24.64
C SER A 91 -27.05 19.20 23.11
N VAL A 92 -26.98 18.01 22.49
CA VAL A 92 -27.11 17.80 21.05
C VAL A 92 -28.38 18.42 20.48
N GLY A 93 -28.23 19.32 19.51
CA GLY A 93 -29.28 19.74 18.59
C GLY A 93 -29.06 19.10 17.22
N SER A 94 -30.03 18.33 16.72
CA SER A 94 -29.90 17.62 15.45
C SER A 94 -30.18 18.53 14.25
N SER A 95 -29.14 18.86 13.47
CA SER A 95 -29.27 19.54 12.17
C SER A 95 -28.36 18.90 11.12
N SER A 96 -28.94 18.21 10.16
CA SER A 96 -28.21 17.55 9.07
C SER A 96 -27.50 18.57 8.15
N PRO A 97 -26.20 18.44 7.86
CA PRO A 97 -25.54 19.27 6.86
C PRO A 97 -25.94 18.84 5.44
N VAL A 98 -26.63 19.77 4.77
CA VAL A 98 -26.80 19.96 3.32
C VAL A 98 -26.05 18.98 2.41
N ALA A 99 -26.80 18.19 1.64
CA ALA A 99 -26.26 17.47 0.48
C ALA A 99 -26.10 18.41 -0.73
N ALA A 100 -24.87 18.75 -1.09
CA ALA A 100 -24.53 19.46 -2.32
C ALA A 100 -23.11 19.10 -2.80
N VAL A 101 -22.96 18.87 -4.11
CA VAL A 101 -21.68 18.64 -4.82
C VAL A 101 -20.83 17.46 -4.29
N SER A 102 -21.19 16.23 -4.68
CA SER A 102 -20.48 15.00 -4.27
C SER A 102 -20.10 14.03 -5.41
N THR A 103 -20.18 14.44 -6.68
CA THR A 103 -19.78 13.57 -7.81
C THR A 103 -18.26 13.62 -8.04
N VAL A 104 -17.69 14.81 -8.18
CA VAL A 104 -16.28 15.04 -8.56
C VAL A 104 -15.29 14.26 -7.69
N SER A 105 -15.40 14.32 -6.35
CA SER A 105 -14.51 13.57 -5.46
C SER A 105 -14.73 12.05 -5.49
N ALA A 106 -15.92 11.59 -5.87
CA ALA A 106 -16.26 10.18 -6.00
C ALA A 106 -15.81 9.54 -7.33
N VAL A 107 -15.44 10.37 -8.33
CA VAL A 107 -14.85 9.95 -9.62
C VAL A 107 -13.35 9.69 -9.49
N TRP A 108 -12.67 10.31 -8.53
CA TRP A 108 -11.33 9.86 -8.08
C TRP A 108 -11.51 8.67 -7.13
N SER A 109 -12.16 8.89 -5.97
CA SER A 109 -12.15 7.96 -4.83
C SER A 109 -13.05 6.72 -4.97
N GLY A 110 -13.25 6.19 -6.18
CA GLY A 110 -13.89 4.90 -6.45
C GLY A 110 -15.18 4.61 -5.66
N VAL A 111 -16.12 5.58 -5.61
CA VAL A 111 -17.27 5.67 -4.68
C VAL A 111 -16.96 6.36 -3.33
N SER A 112 -16.69 7.66 -3.42
CA SER A 112 -16.98 8.71 -2.41
C SER A 112 -16.28 8.67 -1.04
N VAL A 113 -15.95 9.88 -0.55
CA VAL A 113 -15.23 10.15 0.71
C VAL A 113 -15.93 9.67 2.01
N ASN A 114 -17.10 9.02 1.95
CA ASN A 114 -17.74 8.44 3.14
C ASN A 114 -18.74 7.29 2.88
N ALA A 115 -18.61 6.51 1.78
CA ALA A 115 -19.48 5.36 1.55
C ALA A 115 -18.71 4.05 1.36
N THR A 116 -19.04 3.04 2.15
CA THR A 116 -18.64 1.65 1.88
C THR A 116 -19.28 1.20 0.57
N SER A 117 -18.48 0.92 -0.45
CA SER A 117 -18.91 0.32 -1.72
C SER A 117 -19.26 -1.16 -1.55
N ALA A 118 -20.35 -1.42 -0.81
CA ALA A 118 -20.99 -2.72 -0.60
C ALA A 118 -21.69 -3.22 -1.88
N SER A 119 -20.91 -3.33 -2.95
CA SER A 119 -21.24 -4.09 -4.15
C SER A 119 -21.48 -5.55 -3.74
N THR A 120 -22.56 -6.14 -4.24
CA THR A 120 -23.09 -7.41 -3.76
C THR A 120 -22.28 -8.61 -4.28
N VAL A 121 -21.11 -8.82 -3.70
CA VAL A 121 -20.52 -10.15 -3.56
C VAL A 121 -21.39 -10.96 -2.58
N ALA A 122 -21.52 -12.27 -2.79
CA ALA A 122 -22.50 -13.10 -2.11
C ALA A 122 -22.50 -12.94 -0.57
N SER A 123 -23.70 -12.73 -0.01
CA SER A 123 -23.90 -12.54 1.42
C SER A 123 -23.47 -13.79 2.21
N ALA A 124 -22.42 -13.67 3.03
CA ALA A 124 -22.03 -14.70 3.97
C ALA A 124 -23.14 -14.91 5.01
N SER A 125 -23.87 -16.03 4.89
CA SER A 125 -24.96 -16.39 5.79
C SER A 125 -24.41 -16.95 7.11
N TRP A 126 -24.64 -16.24 8.21
CA TRP A 126 -24.26 -16.69 9.55
C TRP A 126 -25.14 -17.87 10.01
N THR A 127 -24.68 -19.10 9.79
CA THR A 127 -25.27 -20.31 10.37
C THR A 127 -24.54 -20.70 11.65
N SER A 128 -25.17 -20.48 12.81
CA SER A 128 -24.59 -20.76 14.11
C SER A 128 -24.59 -22.26 14.45
N SER A 129 -23.56 -22.98 14.00
CA SER A 129 -23.24 -24.35 14.40
C SER A 129 -21.73 -24.54 14.51
N ALA A 130 -21.29 -25.46 15.37
CA ALA A 130 -19.91 -25.50 15.87
C ALA A 130 -18.82 -25.75 14.81
N ALA A 131 -17.68 -25.09 15.03
CA ALA A 131 -16.34 -25.53 14.64
C ALA A 131 -16.01 -25.70 13.13
N THR A 132 -16.08 -24.60 12.36
CA THR A 132 -15.14 -24.40 11.25
C THR A 132 -14.74 -22.93 11.13
N TRP A 133 -13.53 -22.57 11.60
CA TRP A 133 -12.97 -21.24 11.37
C TRP A 133 -12.28 -21.20 10.01
N THR A 134 -13.05 -20.95 8.95
CA THR A 134 -12.53 -20.76 7.60
C THR A 134 -11.55 -19.57 7.57
N TYR A 135 -10.44 -19.70 6.84
CA TYR A 135 -9.51 -18.59 6.61
C TYR A 135 -10.22 -17.41 5.92
N THR A 136 -10.55 -16.39 6.71
CA THR A 136 -11.11 -15.11 6.23
C THR A 136 -9.99 -14.10 5.99
N GLY A 137 -9.00 -14.52 5.21
CA GLY A 137 -8.01 -13.65 4.58
C GLY A 137 -8.65 -12.74 3.54
N ALA A 138 -9.49 -11.83 4.00
CA ALA A 138 -9.64 -10.57 3.31
C ALA A 138 -8.30 -9.84 3.43
N ALA A 139 -7.49 -9.91 2.37
CA ALA A 139 -6.82 -8.71 1.91
C ALA A 139 -7.93 -7.66 1.79
N ASP A 140 -7.98 -6.71 2.72
CA ASP A 140 -9.07 -5.77 2.76
C ASP A 140 -9.02 -4.92 1.48
N LYS A 141 -10.13 -4.80 0.74
CA LYS A 141 -10.19 -3.94 -0.45
C LYS A 141 -9.87 -2.49 -0.12
N ASN A 142 -9.94 -2.14 1.16
CA ASN A 142 -9.31 -0.97 1.76
C ASN A 142 -7.77 -1.13 1.86
N ALA A 143 -7.07 -1.29 0.74
CA ALA A 143 -5.62 -1.04 0.69
C ALA A 143 -5.43 0.49 0.80
N ILE A 144 -5.38 1.00 2.04
CA ILE A 144 -5.61 2.44 2.29
C ILE A 144 -4.37 3.25 1.91
N GLY A 145 -4.58 4.12 0.93
CA GLY A 145 -3.63 5.15 0.51
C GLY A 145 -3.43 6.26 1.56
N ALA A 146 -2.18 6.59 1.85
CA ALA A 146 -1.78 7.80 2.57
C ALA A 146 -1.60 8.96 1.57
N ALA A 147 -2.43 10.00 1.68
CA ALA A 147 -2.27 11.22 0.90
C ALA A 147 -0.95 11.93 1.20
N ARG A 148 -0.35 12.50 0.16
CA ARG A 148 0.98 13.10 0.20
C ARG A 148 1.09 14.30 -0.73
N ASP A 149 2.14 15.10 -0.52
CA ASP A 149 2.58 16.07 -1.52
C ASP A 149 3.04 15.38 -2.83
N PRO A 150 3.08 16.10 -3.96
CA PRO A 150 3.70 15.61 -5.19
C PRO A 150 5.16 15.20 -4.97
N SER A 151 5.75 14.39 -5.86
CA SER A 151 7.21 14.20 -5.79
C SER A 151 7.96 15.50 -6.08
N ALA A 152 9.19 15.67 -5.59
CA ALA A 152 9.98 16.89 -5.81
C ALA A 152 10.09 17.28 -7.30
N SER A 153 10.17 16.29 -8.18
CA SER A 153 10.11 16.45 -9.64
C SER A 153 8.77 17.02 -10.14
N LYS A 154 7.64 16.44 -9.70
CA LYS A 154 6.28 16.91 -10.03
C LYS A 154 5.99 18.28 -9.39
N THR A 155 6.42 18.54 -8.16
CA THR A 155 6.31 19.85 -7.49
C THR A 155 7.04 20.93 -8.27
N THR A 156 8.24 20.64 -8.77
CA THR A 156 8.99 21.56 -9.65
C THR A 156 8.22 21.82 -10.96
N ALA A 157 7.67 20.78 -11.59
CA ALA A 157 6.93 20.90 -12.84
C ALA A 157 5.60 21.68 -12.68
N TYR A 158 4.78 21.35 -11.67
CA TYR A 158 3.49 22.02 -11.44
C TYR A 158 3.66 23.51 -11.10
N ASN A 159 4.67 23.85 -10.30
CA ASN A 159 4.99 25.24 -9.99
C ASN A 159 5.48 26.00 -11.25
N ALA A 160 6.23 25.34 -12.13
CA ALA A 160 6.62 25.91 -13.43
C ALA A 160 5.40 26.15 -14.35
N THR A 161 4.48 25.19 -14.48
CA THR A 161 3.22 25.35 -15.23
C THR A 161 2.40 26.53 -14.69
N ILE A 162 2.26 26.67 -13.37
CA ILE A 162 1.54 27.78 -12.74
C ILE A 162 2.25 29.12 -12.96
N THR A 163 3.57 29.16 -12.82
CA THR A 163 4.37 30.36 -13.09
C THR A 163 4.22 30.82 -14.54
N ALA A 164 4.30 29.90 -15.51
CA ALA A 164 4.12 30.18 -16.92
C ALA A 164 2.67 30.61 -17.27
N LEU A 165 1.68 30.03 -16.58
CA LEU A 165 0.28 30.46 -16.75
C LEU A 165 0.08 31.90 -16.26
N LYS A 166 0.59 32.24 -15.07
CA LYS A 166 0.51 33.59 -14.49
C LYS A 166 1.37 34.64 -15.21
N SER A 167 2.44 34.24 -15.92
CA SER A 167 3.23 35.17 -16.74
C SER A 167 2.59 35.48 -18.10
N ASN A 168 1.78 34.55 -18.64
CA ASN A 168 1.31 34.61 -20.02
C ASN A 168 -0.17 35.02 -20.14
N VAL A 169 -1.01 34.69 -19.16
CA VAL A 169 -2.44 35.04 -19.14
C VAL A 169 -2.64 36.49 -18.72
N THR A 170 -3.51 37.21 -19.44
CA THR A 170 -3.72 38.65 -19.26
C THR A 170 -4.78 39.04 -18.22
N SER A 171 -5.66 38.12 -17.83
CA SER A 171 -6.64 38.30 -16.75
C SER A 171 -7.29 36.97 -16.38
N PHE A 172 -7.39 36.67 -15.08
CA PHE A 172 -8.11 35.50 -14.58
C PHE A 172 -9.54 35.87 -14.17
N THR A 173 -10.55 35.21 -14.74
CA THR A 173 -11.97 35.58 -14.50
C THR A 173 -12.87 34.36 -14.29
N GLY A 174 -14.06 34.59 -13.71
CA GLY A 174 -15.04 33.54 -13.46
C GLY A 174 -14.47 32.41 -12.61
N LYS A 175 -14.61 31.16 -13.07
CA LYS A 175 -14.07 29.98 -12.37
C LYS A 175 -12.54 29.91 -12.29
N TYR A 176 -11.84 30.74 -13.06
CA TYR A 176 -10.37 30.82 -13.06
C TYR A 176 -9.83 31.91 -12.14
N ALA A 177 -10.67 32.81 -11.61
CA ALA A 177 -10.24 34.01 -10.88
C ALA A 177 -9.29 33.72 -9.70
N PHE A 178 -9.41 32.55 -9.07
CA PHE A 178 -8.52 32.14 -7.99
C PHE A 178 -7.03 32.01 -8.41
N LEU A 179 -6.73 31.86 -9.70
CA LEU A 179 -5.36 31.72 -10.21
C LEU A 179 -4.56 33.02 -10.14
N GLU A 180 -5.22 34.18 -10.05
CA GLU A 180 -4.59 35.49 -9.82
C GLU A 180 -3.85 35.48 -8.47
N ASP A 181 -4.54 35.06 -7.41
CA ASP A 181 -4.03 35.00 -6.03
C ASP A 181 -3.40 33.63 -5.67
N TYR A 182 -3.50 32.61 -6.53
CA TYR A 182 -2.95 31.28 -6.23
C TYR A 182 -1.42 31.31 -6.13
N GLU A 183 -0.90 30.89 -4.98
CA GLU A 183 0.51 30.59 -4.74
C GLU A 183 0.71 29.08 -4.64
N TYR A 184 1.79 28.57 -5.22
CA TYR A 184 2.15 27.16 -5.08
C TYR A 184 2.80 26.93 -3.71
N THR A 185 2.05 26.34 -2.77
CA THR A 185 2.50 26.11 -1.38
C THR A 185 2.52 24.63 -0.98
N LEU A 186 2.32 23.71 -1.94
CA LEU A 186 2.49 22.27 -1.72
C LEU A 186 3.97 21.93 -1.46
N GLY A 187 4.22 20.93 -0.63
CA GLY A 187 5.57 20.46 -0.30
C GLY A 187 6.13 19.49 -1.35
N ALA A 188 6.86 18.48 -0.87
CA ALA A 188 7.40 17.42 -1.71
C ALA A 188 7.52 16.09 -0.96
N ASP A 189 7.08 15.01 -1.60
CA ASP A 189 7.23 13.58 -1.24
C ASP A 189 6.70 13.07 0.12
N LEU A 190 6.51 13.94 1.12
CA LEU A 190 6.03 13.59 2.46
C LEU A 190 4.50 13.49 2.55
N LEU A 191 4.01 12.82 3.59
CA LEU A 191 2.57 12.72 3.85
C LEU A 191 1.99 14.11 4.17
N SER A 192 0.76 14.36 3.71
CA SER A 192 -0.01 15.49 4.24
C SER A 192 -0.62 15.10 5.60
N THR A 193 -1.05 16.08 6.40
CA THR A 193 -1.76 15.82 7.66
C THR A 193 -3.05 15.02 7.45
N PHE A 194 -3.66 15.12 6.27
CA PHE A 194 -4.78 14.26 5.87
C PHE A 194 -4.34 12.80 5.68
N GLY A 195 -3.19 12.56 5.02
CA GLY A 195 -2.59 11.23 4.85
C GLY A 195 -2.19 10.56 6.15
N GLN A 196 -1.55 11.30 7.06
CA GLN A 196 -1.27 10.84 8.43
C GLN A 196 -2.56 10.35 9.11
N GLN A 197 -3.62 11.17 9.08
CA GLN A 197 -4.91 10.83 9.68
C GLN A 197 -5.63 9.67 8.95
N GLN A 198 -5.48 9.50 7.63
CA GLN A 198 -5.97 8.32 6.91
C GLN A 198 -5.36 7.04 7.46
N LEU A 199 -4.09 7.06 7.85
CA LEU A 199 -3.38 5.87 8.36
C LEU A 199 -3.69 5.60 9.84
N VAL A 200 -3.84 6.63 10.68
CA VAL A 200 -4.42 6.49 12.03
C VAL A 200 -5.85 5.90 11.96
N ASN A 201 -6.65 6.36 11.00
CA ASN A 201 -7.99 5.83 10.74
C ASN A 201 -7.93 4.37 10.23
N SER A 202 -6.94 4.03 9.40
CA SER A 202 -6.71 2.68 8.88
C SER A 202 -6.39 1.68 10.00
N GLY A 203 -5.44 1.99 10.89
CA GLY A 203 -5.13 1.15 12.05
C GLY A 203 -6.33 0.99 13.00
N THR A 204 -7.04 2.08 13.25
CA THR A 204 -8.30 2.08 14.02
C THR A 204 -9.36 1.17 13.39
N LYS A 205 -9.50 1.20 12.06
CA LYS A 205 -10.47 0.41 11.29
C LYS A 205 -10.08 -1.07 11.25
N PHE A 206 -8.79 -1.37 11.11
CA PHE A 206 -8.26 -2.74 11.15
C PHE A 206 -8.48 -3.38 12.52
N PHE A 207 -8.16 -2.69 13.63
CA PHE A 207 -8.50 -3.18 14.97
C PHE A 207 -10.00 -3.47 15.11
N LYS A 208 -10.87 -2.52 14.73
CA LYS A 208 -12.33 -2.68 14.82
C LYS A 208 -12.89 -3.81 13.94
N ARG A 209 -12.19 -4.18 12.87
CA ARG A 209 -12.56 -5.27 11.95
C ARG A 209 -12.15 -6.65 12.46
N TYR A 210 -11.05 -6.73 13.22
CA TYR A 210 -10.45 -7.97 13.70
C TYR A 210 -10.31 -8.01 15.23
N SER A 211 -11.23 -7.35 15.95
CA SER A 211 -11.14 -7.08 17.41
C SER A 211 -10.80 -8.30 18.23
N ASP A 212 -11.50 -9.40 17.97
CA ASP A 212 -11.45 -10.63 18.77
C ASP A 212 -10.10 -11.37 18.62
N LEU A 213 -9.39 -11.11 17.51
CA LEU A 213 -8.03 -11.60 17.26
C LEU A 213 -6.98 -10.60 17.76
N ALA A 214 -7.18 -9.31 17.50
CA ALA A 214 -6.28 -8.23 17.86
C ALA A 214 -6.18 -7.99 19.38
N ALA A 215 -7.25 -8.22 20.12
CA ALA A 215 -7.31 -8.25 21.58
C ALA A 215 -6.29 -9.21 22.24
N HIS A 216 -5.73 -10.14 21.46
CA HIS A 216 -4.83 -11.21 21.89
C HIS A 216 -3.60 -11.37 20.98
N ALA A 217 -3.29 -10.40 20.11
CA ALA A 217 -2.17 -10.51 19.16
C ALA A 217 -1.51 -9.15 18.85
N THR A 218 -0.24 -9.02 19.20
CA THR A 218 0.66 -7.97 18.70
C THR A 218 0.89 -8.17 17.18
N PRO A 219 0.73 -7.12 16.35
CA PRO A 219 0.99 -7.21 14.92
C PRO A 219 2.49 -7.28 14.63
N PHE A 220 2.88 -8.09 13.65
CA PHE A 220 4.20 -7.97 13.03
C PHE A 220 4.12 -6.96 11.86
N VAL A 221 5.06 -6.02 11.80
CA VAL A 221 4.98 -4.87 10.88
C VAL A 221 6.27 -4.73 10.06
N ARG A 222 6.12 -4.59 8.74
CA ARG A 222 7.24 -4.25 7.84
C ARG A 222 6.94 -3.01 7.02
N SER A 223 7.98 -2.30 6.59
CA SER A 223 7.87 -1.11 5.75
C SER A 223 8.98 -1.13 4.71
N SER A 224 8.67 -0.74 3.48
CA SER A 224 9.73 -0.25 2.58
C SER A 224 10.37 1.03 3.15
N SER A 225 11.63 1.32 2.83
CA SER A 225 12.44 2.30 3.58
C SER A 225 12.16 3.78 3.30
N GLN A 226 11.33 4.10 2.31
CA GLN A 226 11.00 5.50 2.01
C GLN A 226 10.28 6.17 3.17
N LEU A 227 10.64 7.43 3.47
CA LEU A 227 10.17 8.14 4.68
C LEU A 227 8.64 8.12 4.83
N ARG A 228 7.88 8.41 3.76
CA ARG A 228 6.40 8.37 3.77
C ARG A 228 5.80 6.98 4.06
N VAL A 229 6.53 5.91 3.75
CA VAL A 229 6.11 4.53 4.00
C VAL A 229 6.32 4.16 5.47
N VAL A 230 7.50 4.49 6.01
CA VAL A 230 7.81 4.31 7.44
C VAL A 230 6.88 5.17 8.30
N GLU A 231 6.61 6.41 7.90
CA GLU A 231 5.66 7.32 8.54
C GLU A 231 4.22 6.78 8.49
N SER A 232 3.82 6.15 7.37
CA SER A 232 2.50 5.50 7.25
C SER A 232 2.36 4.32 8.23
N ALA A 233 3.40 3.49 8.36
CA ALA A 233 3.44 2.40 9.33
C ALA A 233 3.36 2.90 10.79
N GLN A 234 4.04 4.02 11.10
CA GLN A 234 3.97 4.68 12.41
C GLN A 234 2.57 5.23 12.73
N ASN A 235 1.93 5.93 11.79
CA ASN A 235 0.56 6.42 11.96
C ASN A 235 -0.46 5.27 12.10
N TRP A 236 -0.30 4.20 11.32
CA TRP A 236 -1.17 3.02 11.43
C TRP A 236 -1.02 2.31 12.77
N THR A 237 0.22 2.09 13.23
CA THR A 237 0.47 1.42 14.51
C THR A 237 -0.02 2.24 15.70
N GLN A 238 0.11 3.57 15.65
CA GLN A 238 -0.52 4.49 16.61
C GLN A 238 -2.05 4.31 16.64
N GLY A 239 -2.72 4.34 15.48
CA GLY A 239 -4.18 4.21 15.37
C GLY A 239 -4.70 2.84 15.82
N PHE A 240 -4.00 1.76 15.46
CA PHE A 240 -4.30 0.40 15.90
C PHE A 240 -4.15 0.29 17.43
N HIS A 241 -3.01 0.72 17.99
CA HIS A 241 -2.75 0.63 19.42
C HIS A 241 -3.70 1.50 20.25
N ALA A 242 -4.05 2.71 19.78
CA ALA A 242 -5.01 3.57 20.46
C ALA A 242 -6.41 2.92 20.54
N ALA A 243 -6.87 2.28 19.45
CA ALA A 243 -8.15 1.57 19.42
C ALA A 243 -8.13 0.31 20.29
N LEU A 244 -7.03 -0.45 20.26
CA LEU A 244 -6.79 -1.64 21.08
C LEU A 244 -6.77 -1.30 22.58
N THR A 245 -6.01 -0.28 22.99
CA THR A 245 -5.96 0.20 24.38
C THR A 245 -7.33 0.74 24.84
N ALA A 246 -8.05 1.48 23.99
CA ALA A 246 -9.41 1.95 24.28
C ALA A 246 -10.44 0.82 24.43
N SER A 247 -10.17 -0.39 23.90
CA SER A 247 -11.02 -1.57 24.10
C SER A 247 -10.77 -2.30 25.44
N GLY A 248 -9.75 -1.90 26.20
CA GLY A 248 -9.36 -2.54 27.47
C GLY A 248 -8.27 -3.61 27.32
N HIS A 249 -7.63 -3.71 26.16
CA HIS A 249 -6.59 -4.70 25.84
C HIS A 249 -5.21 -4.05 25.57
N PRO A 250 -4.67 -3.19 26.45
CA PRO A 250 -3.43 -2.47 26.18
C PRO A 250 -2.24 -3.43 25.98
N ASP A 251 -1.57 -3.31 24.84
CA ASP A 251 -0.39 -4.10 24.50
C ASP A 251 0.90 -3.41 24.97
N PRO A 252 1.66 -3.97 25.93
CA PRO A 252 2.89 -3.37 26.44
C PRO A 252 4.05 -3.39 25.43
N SER A 253 3.87 -4.02 24.26
CA SER A 253 4.86 -4.08 23.17
C SER A 253 4.88 -2.81 22.30
N TYR A 254 4.06 -1.80 22.62
CA TYR A 254 4.04 -0.52 21.90
C TYR A 254 5.12 0.46 22.44
N PRO A 255 5.87 1.19 21.59
CA PRO A 255 5.79 1.24 20.13
C PRO A 255 6.29 -0.06 19.47
N TYR A 256 5.49 -0.56 18.52
CA TYR A 256 5.80 -1.81 17.82
C TYR A 256 7.04 -1.66 16.93
N ALA A 257 7.87 -2.70 16.90
CA ALA A 257 8.98 -2.77 15.95
C ALA A 257 8.45 -2.80 14.50
N ILE A 258 9.11 -2.04 13.62
CA ILE A 258 8.85 -2.00 12.18
C ILE A 258 10.13 -2.49 11.50
N THR A 259 10.08 -3.64 10.83
CA THR A 259 11.19 -4.13 10.02
C THR A 259 11.25 -3.30 8.73
N VAL A 260 12.24 -2.42 8.63
CA VAL A 260 12.43 -1.55 7.47
C VAL A 260 13.31 -2.26 6.42
N ILE A 261 12.76 -2.47 5.22
CA ILE A 261 13.44 -3.11 4.08
C ILE A 261 13.94 -2.00 3.14
N SER A 262 15.21 -2.06 2.71
CA SER A 262 15.82 -0.95 1.96
C SER A 262 15.32 -0.85 0.50
N GLU A 263 15.27 0.38 0.01
CA GLU A 263 15.10 0.77 -1.41
C GLU A 263 16.44 1.21 -2.02
N ASP A 264 17.58 0.92 -1.38
CA ASP A 264 18.90 1.11 -1.99
C ASP A 264 19.03 0.25 -3.25
N SER A 265 19.69 0.79 -4.28
CA SER A 265 19.86 0.10 -5.58
C SER A 265 20.52 -1.29 -5.41
N GLY A 266 19.81 -2.33 -5.83
CA GLY A 266 20.22 -3.73 -5.67
C GLY A 266 19.80 -4.39 -4.35
N SER A 267 18.99 -3.72 -3.52
CA SER A 267 18.36 -4.34 -2.35
C SER A 267 17.18 -5.22 -2.76
N ASN A 268 17.26 -6.52 -2.48
CA ASN A 268 16.10 -7.40 -2.60
C ASN A 268 15.03 -6.97 -1.58
N ASN A 269 13.89 -6.50 -2.09
CA ASN A 269 12.76 -5.98 -1.34
C ASN A 269 11.47 -6.45 -2.00
N THR A 270 10.53 -6.99 -1.23
CA THR A 270 9.22 -7.46 -1.73
C THR A 270 8.14 -6.37 -1.72
N LEU A 271 8.50 -5.16 -1.28
CA LEU A 271 7.64 -3.97 -1.14
C LEU A 271 8.08 -2.81 -2.07
N ASN A 272 9.04 -3.07 -2.97
CA ASN A 272 9.60 -2.17 -3.99
C ASN A 272 10.11 -3.01 -5.18
N HIS A 273 10.00 -2.51 -6.42
CA HIS A 273 10.24 -3.28 -7.65
C HIS A 273 11.65 -3.16 -8.26
N ASP A 274 12.53 -2.30 -7.72
CA ASP A 274 13.70 -1.73 -8.42
C ASP A 274 14.82 -2.73 -8.81
N VAL A 275 14.73 -3.99 -8.40
CA VAL A 275 15.73 -5.04 -8.74
C VAL A 275 15.57 -5.64 -10.13
N CYS A 276 14.41 -5.47 -10.80
CA CYS A 276 14.17 -6.09 -12.10
C CYS A 276 14.72 -5.26 -13.26
N THR A 277 16.01 -5.44 -13.60
CA THR A 277 16.72 -4.61 -14.60
C THR A 277 15.98 -4.42 -15.94
N ASN A 278 15.34 -5.48 -16.47
CA ASN A 278 14.59 -5.38 -17.74
C ASN A 278 13.30 -4.56 -17.62
N PHE A 279 12.73 -4.45 -16.42
CA PHE A 279 11.53 -3.68 -16.12
C PHE A 279 11.86 -2.20 -15.90
N GLU A 280 12.92 -1.90 -15.13
CA GLU A 280 13.33 -0.51 -14.82
C GLU A 280 14.03 0.22 -15.98
N SER A 281 14.84 -0.48 -16.78
CA SER A 281 15.79 0.20 -17.66
C SER A 281 15.08 0.95 -18.79
N SER A 282 15.39 2.23 -18.94
CA SER A 282 14.73 3.16 -19.87
C SER A 282 15.07 2.95 -21.36
N ASP A 283 15.98 2.03 -21.65
CA ASP A 283 16.27 1.54 -23.01
C ASP A 283 15.46 0.29 -23.40
N GLN A 284 14.73 -0.31 -22.44
CA GLN A 284 13.92 -1.52 -22.66
C GLN A 284 12.48 -1.17 -23.03
N TYR A 285 11.84 -2.07 -23.78
CA TYR A 285 10.43 -1.93 -24.14
C TYR A 285 9.52 -1.81 -22.91
N TYR A 286 9.81 -2.55 -21.84
CA TYR A 286 8.92 -2.73 -20.68
C TYR A 286 8.69 -1.46 -19.85
N SER A 287 9.70 -0.60 -19.69
CA SER A 287 9.56 0.67 -18.96
C SER A 287 8.68 1.67 -19.75
N SER A 288 8.69 1.61 -21.08
CA SER A 288 7.97 2.53 -21.96
C SER A 288 6.47 2.25 -22.17
N ILE A 289 5.95 1.07 -21.75
CA ILE A 289 4.58 0.65 -22.13
C ILE A 289 3.51 1.56 -21.51
N ALA A 290 3.71 2.00 -20.26
CA ALA A 290 2.82 2.92 -19.56
C ALA A 290 2.73 4.28 -20.27
N ASP A 291 3.88 4.92 -20.52
CA ASP A 291 3.97 6.23 -21.17
C ASP A 291 3.33 6.20 -22.57
N ASN A 292 3.62 5.18 -23.39
CA ASN A 292 3.01 5.03 -24.71
C ASN A 292 1.47 4.87 -24.65
N ALA A 293 0.95 4.15 -23.64
CA ALA A 293 -0.49 4.00 -23.43
C ALA A 293 -1.13 5.31 -22.94
N GLN A 294 -0.48 6.03 -22.02
CA GLN A 294 -0.89 7.33 -21.53
C GLN A 294 -0.88 8.40 -22.63
N GLU A 295 0.16 8.49 -23.47
CA GLU A 295 0.22 9.42 -24.61
C GLU A 295 -0.92 9.15 -25.61
N THR A 296 -1.08 7.88 -26.01
CA THR A 296 -2.14 7.45 -26.93
C THR A 296 -3.53 7.85 -26.41
N PHE A 297 -3.78 7.66 -25.12
CA PHE A 297 -5.07 8.00 -24.53
C PHE A 297 -5.24 9.52 -24.31
N ALA A 298 -4.21 10.23 -23.85
CA ALA A 298 -4.25 11.68 -23.66
C ALA A 298 -4.60 12.43 -24.97
N ALA A 299 -4.09 11.95 -26.10
CA ALA A 299 -4.42 12.48 -27.42
C ALA A 299 -5.93 12.43 -27.75
N THR A 300 -6.73 11.60 -27.08
CA THR A 300 -8.18 11.50 -27.30
C THR A 300 -9.00 12.58 -26.57
N PHE A 301 -8.55 13.04 -25.40
CA PHE A 301 -9.36 13.92 -24.54
C PHE A 301 -8.71 15.29 -24.25
N VAL A 302 -7.39 15.34 -24.03
CA VAL A 302 -6.67 16.58 -23.68
C VAL A 302 -6.79 17.68 -24.74
N PRO A 303 -6.77 17.43 -26.06
CA PRO A 303 -6.88 18.50 -27.06
C PRO A 303 -8.16 19.34 -26.97
N ALA A 304 -9.28 18.74 -26.54
CA ALA A 304 -10.54 19.45 -26.32
C ALA A 304 -10.49 20.32 -25.06
N ILE A 305 -9.91 19.81 -23.97
CA ILE A 305 -9.70 20.53 -22.71
C ILE A 305 -8.79 21.74 -22.96
N ARG A 306 -7.61 21.53 -23.57
CA ARG A 306 -6.67 22.61 -23.92
C ARG A 306 -7.36 23.73 -24.69
N LYS A 307 -8.09 23.39 -25.74
CA LYS A 307 -8.77 24.37 -26.59
C LYS A 307 -9.80 25.21 -25.82
N ARG A 308 -10.43 24.67 -24.78
CA ARG A 308 -11.25 25.46 -23.85
C ARG A 308 -10.37 26.36 -22.98
N LEU A 309 -9.36 25.80 -22.30
CA LEU A 309 -8.52 26.54 -21.37
C LEU A 309 -7.83 27.74 -22.06
N GLU A 310 -7.30 27.58 -23.26
CA GLU A 310 -6.65 28.64 -24.04
C GLU A 310 -7.64 29.69 -24.59
N ALA A 311 -8.92 29.34 -24.74
CA ALA A 311 -9.98 30.29 -25.11
C ALA A 311 -10.53 31.06 -23.90
N ASP A 312 -10.62 30.41 -22.74
CA ASP A 312 -11.06 30.98 -21.47
C ASP A 312 -9.95 31.84 -20.80
N LEU A 313 -8.68 31.60 -21.12
CA LEU A 313 -7.50 32.28 -20.55
C LEU A 313 -6.63 32.95 -21.64
N PRO A 314 -7.00 34.15 -22.13
CA PRO A 314 -6.29 34.81 -23.23
C PRO A 314 -4.81 35.07 -22.93
N GLY A 315 -3.95 34.38 -23.67
CA GLY A 315 -2.49 34.40 -23.54
C GLY A 315 -1.87 33.05 -23.11
N ALA A 316 -2.67 32.14 -22.56
CA ALA A 316 -2.22 30.78 -22.25
C ALA A 316 -1.74 30.03 -23.50
N GLN A 317 -0.70 29.21 -23.31
CA GLN A 317 -0.13 28.30 -24.31
C GLN A 317 0.19 27.01 -23.57
N LEU A 318 -0.59 25.95 -23.80
CA LEU A 318 -0.57 24.74 -22.96
C LEU A 318 -0.06 23.52 -23.74
N SER A 319 0.90 22.80 -23.17
CA SER A 319 1.22 21.45 -23.61
C SER A 319 0.19 20.44 -23.11
N THR A 320 0.26 19.19 -23.59
CA THR A 320 -0.52 18.08 -23.01
C THR A 320 -0.19 17.92 -21.52
N ALA A 321 1.09 18.05 -21.15
CA ALA A 321 1.56 17.92 -19.77
C ALA A 321 1.05 19.05 -18.86
N ASP A 322 0.91 20.28 -19.36
CA ASP A 322 0.35 21.39 -18.56
C ASP A 322 -1.14 21.16 -18.24
N VAL A 323 -1.91 20.59 -19.16
CA VAL A 323 -3.31 20.24 -18.89
C VAL A 323 -3.40 19.13 -17.86
N ILE A 324 -2.58 18.08 -17.97
CA ILE A 324 -2.51 17.02 -16.96
C ILE A 324 -2.05 17.59 -15.60
N ALA A 325 -1.05 18.48 -15.56
CA ALA A 325 -0.61 19.14 -14.34
C ALA A 325 -1.71 19.99 -13.68
N LEU A 326 -2.54 20.69 -14.47
CA LEU A 326 -3.70 21.42 -13.96
C LEU A 326 -4.80 20.49 -13.45
N MET A 327 -4.88 19.25 -13.94
CA MET A 327 -5.74 18.20 -13.36
C MET A 327 -5.11 17.61 -12.08
N ASP A 328 -3.82 17.27 -12.08
CA ASP A 328 -3.06 16.79 -10.90
C ASP A 328 -3.18 17.75 -9.71
N LEU A 329 -3.12 19.07 -9.97
CA LEU A 329 -3.22 20.12 -8.94
C LEU A 329 -4.56 20.12 -8.18
N CYS A 330 -5.62 19.51 -8.70
CA CYS A 330 -6.91 19.41 -8.02
C CYS A 330 -6.87 18.47 -6.79
N PRO A 331 -6.56 17.16 -6.90
CA PRO A 331 -6.44 16.30 -5.74
C PRO A 331 -5.34 16.75 -4.77
N PHE A 332 -4.15 17.13 -5.25
CA PHE A 332 -3.05 17.55 -4.35
C PHE A 332 -3.42 18.75 -3.47
N ASN A 333 -4.01 19.83 -4.02
CA ASN A 333 -4.48 20.95 -3.20
C ASN A 333 -5.68 20.58 -2.30
N THR A 334 -6.47 19.57 -2.67
CA THR A 334 -7.59 19.09 -1.84
C THR A 334 -7.09 18.34 -0.60
N VAL A 335 -6.10 17.46 -0.74
CA VAL A 335 -5.53 16.68 0.38
C VAL A 335 -4.48 17.43 1.21
N ALA A 336 -3.97 18.55 0.70
CA ALA A 336 -3.19 19.52 1.46
C ALA A 336 -4.06 20.56 2.21
N SER A 337 -5.37 20.62 1.93
CA SER A 337 -6.29 21.57 2.56
C SER A 337 -6.47 21.25 4.05
N PRO A 338 -6.20 22.20 4.99
CA PRO A 338 -6.33 21.95 6.43
C PRO A 338 -7.79 21.73 6.89
N THR A 339 -8.76 21.97 6.00
CA THR A 339 -10.18 21.71 6.23
C THR A 339 -10.76 20.62 5.32
N GLY A 340 -9.92 19.98 4.48
CA GLY A 340 -10.37 19.03 3.45
C GLY A 340 -11.25 19.66 2.36
N ALA A 341 -11.16 20.98 2.17
CA ALA A 341 -11.94 21.68 1.16
C ALA A 341 -11.48 21.31 -0.26
N ILE A 342 -12.45 21.00 -1.14
CA ILE A 342 -12.20 20.66 -2.55
C ILE A 342 -11.54 21.85 -3.26
N SER A 343 -10.41 21.58 -3.91
CA SER A 343 -9.59 22.57 -4.59
C SER A 343 -10.35 23.29 -5.74
N PRO A 344 -10.17 24.61 -5.93
CA PRO A 344 -10.76 25.34 -7.06
C PRO A 344 -10.35 24.81 -8.44
N PHE A 345 -9.16 24.20 -8.57
CA PHE A 345 -8.73 23.50 -9.79
C PHE A 345 -9.75 22.44 -10.25
N CYS A 346 -10.46 21.81 -9.31
CA CYS A 346 -11.41 20.75 -9.59
C CYS A 346 -12.62 21.20 -10.42
N ALA A 347 -12.98 22.49 -10.34
CA ALA A 347 -14.05 23.11 -11.12
C ALA A 347 -13.62 23.55 -12.54
N LEU A 348 -12.33 23.47 -12.88
CA LEU A 348 -11.83 23.81 -14.21
C LEU A 348 -12.20 22.75 -15.26
N PHE A 349 -12.49 21.52 -14.81
CA PHE A 349 -12.79 20.35 -15.62
C PHE A 349 -14.20 19.82 -15.35
N SER A 350 -14.78 19.13 -16.34
CA SER A 350 -16.11 18.50 -16.22
C SER A 350 -16.04 17.07 -15.69
N GLU A 351 -17.19 16.53 -15.25
CA GLU A 351 -17.28 15.15 -14.75
C GLU A 351 -16.79 14.12 -15.79
N THR A 352 -17.13 14.30 -17.07
CA THR A 352 -16.63 13.43 -18.17
C THR A 352 -15.12 13.54 -18.38
N GLU A 353 -14.51 14.70 -18.08
CA GLU A 353 -13.06 14.88 -18.14
C GLU A 353 -12.37 14.24 -16.93
N TRP A 354 -13.01 14.25 -15.75
CA TRP A 354 -12.55 13.48 -14.60
C TRP A 354 -12.62 11.96 -14.81
N HIS A 355 -13.67 11.45 -15.46
CA HIS A 355 -13.72 10.04 -15.90
C HIS A 355 -12.57 9.69 -16.86
N ALA A 356 -12.21 10.59 -17.78
CA ALA A 356 -11.06 10.40 -18.66
C ALA A 356 -9.72 10.43 -17.89
N TYR A 357 -9.53 11.37 -16.97
CA TYR A 357 -8.31 11.46 -16.15
C TYR A 357 -8.12 10.25 -15.21
N ASN A 358 -9.17 9.81 -14.51
CA ASN A 358 -9.16 8.57 -13.72
C ASN A 358 -8.77 7.35 -14.58
N TYR A 359 -9.25 7.30 -15.83
CA TYR A 359 -8.87 6.25 -16.77
C TYR A 359 -7.44 6.39 -17.31
N TYR A 360 -6.94 7.61 -17.46
CA TYR A 360 -5.55 7.90 -17.83
C TYR A 360 -4.55 7.40 -16.76
N GLU A 361 -4.85 7.56 -15.47
CA GLU A 361 -4.04 6.94 -14.39
C GLU A 361 -4.31 5.44 -14.24
N THR A 362 -5.53 4.96 -14.47
CA THR A 362 -5.80 3.51 -14.58
C THR A 362 -4.94 2.83 -15.66
N LEU A 363 -4.71 3.49 -16.80
CA LEU A 363 -3.80 3.02 -17.85
C LEU A 363 -2.33 3.03 -17.39
N ASN A 364 -1.90 4.03 -16.61
CA ASN A 364 -0.58 4.09 -15.97
C ASN A 364 -0.30 2.82 -15.16
N LYS A 365 -1.21 2.48 -14.24
CA LYS A 365 -1.08 1.28 -13.41
C LYS A 365 -1.17 0.00 -14.22
N TYR A 366 -2.14 -0.10 -15.12
CA TYR A 366 -2.35 -1.32 -15.90
C TYR A 366 -1.17 -1.67 -16.82
N TYR A 367 -0.61 -0.68 -17.51
CA TYR A 367 0.48 -0.86 -18.48
C TYR A 367 1.89 -0.66 -17.89
N GLY A 368 2.00 -0.07 -16.70
CA GLY A 368 3.23 -0.08 -15.90
C GLY A 368 3.37 -1.37 -15.10
N TYR A 369 2.47 -1.58 -14.14
CA TYR A 369 2.66 -2.57 -13.05
C TYR A 369 1.66 -3.73 -13.11
N GLY A 370 0.56 -3.56 -13.83
CA GLY A 370 -0.46 -4.59 -14.03
C GLY A 370 -0.23 -5.49 -15.23
N ALA A 371 -1.24 -6.30 -15.56
CA ALA A 371 -1.19 -7.28 -16.65
C ALA A 371 -1.08 -6.69 -18.07
N GLY A 372 -1.13 -5.36 -18.23
CA GLY A 372 -0.75 -4.70 -19.48
C GLY A 372 0.76 -4.71 -19.73
N ASN A 373 1.57 -4.89 -18.69
CA ASN A 373 3.02 -5.09 -18.79
C ASN A 373 3.38 -6.58 -18.67
N PRO A 374 4.16 -7.16 -19.60
CA PRO A 374 4.59 -8.55 -19.49
C PRO A 374 5.47 -8.87 -18.27
N LEU A 375 6.08 -7.86 -17.63
CA LEU A 375 6.85 -8.00 -16.39
C LEU A 375 6.16 -7.35 -15.16
N GLY A 376 5.00 -6.72 -15.34
CA GLY A 376 4.29 -6.01 -14.25
C GLY A 376 3.91 -6.93 -13.09
N PRO A 377 3.15 -8.02 -13.32
CA PRO A 377 2.79 -8.96 -12.27
C PRO A 377 3.98 -9.71 -11.68
N THR A 378 5.11 -9.81 -12.41
CA THR A 378 6.32 -10.50 -11.95
C THR A 378 6.91 -9.86 -10.69
N GLN A 379 6.80 -8.53 -10.54
CA GLN A 379 7.35 -7.83 -9.38
C GLN A 379 6.64 -8.21 -8.07
N GLY A 380 5.36 -8.61 -8.16
CA GLY A 380 4.56 -9.05 -7.02
C GLY A 380 4.80 -10.51 -6.58
N VAL A 381 5.65 -11.27 -7.26
CA VAL A 381 5.85 -12.70 -7.01
C VAL A 381 6.53 -12.97 -5.66
N GLY A 382 7.58 -12.20 -5.31
CA GLY A 382 8.27 -12.36 -4.04
C GLY A 382 7.34 -12.23 -2.83
N TRP A 383 6.55 -11.15 -2.79
CA TRP A 383 5.53 -10.96 -1.74
C TRP A 383 4.43 -12.03 -1.76
N THR A 384 4.05 -12.52 -2.93
CA THR A 384 3.08 -13.64 -3.06
C THR A 384 3.64 -14.91 -2.41
N ASN A 385 4.93 -15.20 -2.60
CA ASN A 385 5.61 -16.35 -2.00
C ASN A 385 5.81 -16.18 -0.48
N GLU A 386 6.08 -14.98 0.01
CA GLU A 386 6.03 -14.63 1.44
C GLU A 386 4.64 -14.84 2.05
N LEU A 387 3.57 -14.43 1.36
CA LEU A 387 2.21 -14.68 1.81
C LEU A 387 1.94 -16.20 1.91
N ILE A 388 2.33 -16.97 0.90
CA ILE A 388 2.21 -18.44 0.91
C ILE A 388 2.94 -19.04 2.11
N ALA A 389 4.16 -18.59 2.43
CA ALA A 389 4.91 -19.01 3.61
C ALA A 389 4.15 -18.71 4.92
N ARG A 390 3.71 -17.46 5.10
CA ARG A 390 2.94 -17.00 6.28
C ARG A 390 1.61 -17.75 6.48
N LEU A 391 0.97 -18.18 5.39
CA LEU A 391 -0.30 -18.92 5.42
C LEU A 391 -0.13 -20.43 5.64
N THR A 392 0.95 -21.03 5.15
CA THR A 392 1.23 -22.47 5.25
C THR A 392 2.11 -22.84 6.45
N GLY A 393 2.73 -21.84 7.10
CA GLY A 393 3.72 -22.06 8.16
C GLY A 393 5.01 -22.72 7.67
N GLN A 394 5.28 -22.67 6.37
CA GLN A 394 6.51 -23.19 5.75
C GLN A 394 7.49 -22.04 5.46
N PRO A 395 8.80 -22.32 5.28
CA PRO A 395 9.76 -21.32 4.82
C PRO A 395 9.38 -20.69 3.48
N VAL A 396 9.95 -19.51 3.20
CA VAL A 396 9.79 -18.84 1.90
C VAL A 396 10.52 -19.62 0.81
N HIS A 397 9.83 -19.88 -0.30
CA HIS A 397 10.37 -20.55 -1.48
C HIS A 397 10.29 -19.60 -2.68
N ASP A 398 11.33 -18.80 -2.88
CA ASP A 398 11.39 -17.77 -3.92
C ASP A 398 12.83 -17.49 -4.38
N ASP A 399 12.97 -17.14 -5.66
CA ASP A 399 14.21 -16.72 -6.32
C ASP A 399 14.00 -15.40 -7.10
N THR A 400 13.06 -14.55 -6.68
CA THR A 400 12.72 -13.27 -7.32
C THR A 400 13.18 -12.06 -6.49
N SER A 401 12.27 -11.35 -5.83
CA SER A 401 12.56 -10.13 -5.05
C SER A 401 12.72 -10.36 -3.53
N THR A 402 12.57 -11.61 -3.06
CA THR A 402 12.76 -11.96 -1.64
C THR A 402 14.20 -11.80 -1.14
N ASN A 403 14.34 -11.50 0.15
CA ASN A 403 15.64 -11.35 0.79
C ASN A 403 15.87 -12.53 1.72
N ARG A 404 16.53 -13.57 1.21
CA ARG A 404 16.72 -14.86 1.92
C ARG A 404 17.36 -14.72 3.31
N THR A 405 18.08 -13.64 3.60
CA THR A 405 18.61 -13.38 4.95
C THR A 405 17.52 -12.88 5.89
N LEU A 406 16.63 -11.98 5.44
CA LEU A 406 15.50 -11.51 6.24
C LEU A 406 14.42 -12.60 6.39
N ASP A 407 14.18 -13.35 5.31
CA ASP A 407 13.08 -14.31 5.19
C ASP A 407 13.39 -15.69 5.82
N SER A 408 14.62 -15.87 6.34
CA SER A 408 15.02 -17.05 7.13
C SER A 408 15.29 -16.77 8.61
N ASP A 409 15.29 -15.50 9.03
CA ASP A 409 15.42 -15.09 10.43
C ASP A 409 14.02 -14.85 11.05
N PRO A 410 13.62 -15.59 12.10
CA PRO A 410 12.33 -15.41 12.77
C PRO A 410 12.08 -14.02 13.38
N GLU A 411 13.10 -13.18 13.60
CA GLU A 411 12.90 -11.82 14.09
C GLU A 411 12.46 -10.86 12.95
N THR A 412 12.89 -11.12 11.71
CA THR A 412 12.54 -10.30 10.53
C THR A 412 11.49 -10.94 9.60
N PHE A 413 11.24 -12.24 9.72
CA PHE A 413 10.14 -12.94 9.07
C PHE A 413 9.51 -14.03 9.97
N PRO A 414 8.84 -13.66 11.08
CA PRO A 414 8.20 -14.61 11.98
C PRO A 414 6.99 -15.30 11.35
N LEU A 415 7.09 -16.60 11.10
CA LEU A 415 5.94 -17.45 10.75
C LEU A 415 4.98 -17.62 11.95
N GLY A 416 3.71 -17.92 11.67
CA GLY A 416 2.71 -18.26 12.69
C GLY A 416 2.12 -17.10 13.51
N ARG A 417 2.56 -15.85 13.30
CA ARG A 417 1.89 -14.66 13.85
C ARG A 417 0.44 -14.59 13.33
N LYS A 418 -0.44 -13.96 14.11
CA LYS A 418 -1.88 -13.85 13.78
C LYS A 418 -2.22 -12.62 12.95
N LEU A 419 -1.41 -11.57 13.04
CA LEU A 419 -1.60 -10.30 12.35
C LEU A 419 -0.28 -9.88 11.69
N TYR A 420 -0.34 -9.54 10.41
CA TYR A 420 0.76 -8.96 9.64
C TYR A 420 0.29 -7.66 8.99
N ALA A 421 1.16 -6.66 8.93
CA ALA A 421 0.94 -5.43 8.17
C ALA A 421 2.23 -5.01 7.45
N ASP A 422 2.22 -5.08 6.12
CA ASP A 422 3.33 -4.59 5.29
C ASP A 422 2.93 -3.26 4.64
N PHE A 423 3.85 -2.28 4.61
CA PHE A 423 3.64 -0.95 4.02
C PHE A 423 4.53 -0.77 2.78
N SER A 424 3.91 -0.35 1.68
CA SER A 424 4.45 -0.43 0.30
C SER A 424 3.89 0.70 -0.58
N HIS A 425 4.23 0.72 -1.87
CA HIS A 425 3.76 1.74 -2.83
C HIS A 425 2.60 1.22 -3.69
N ASP A 426 1.93 2.17 -4.35
CA ASP A 426 0.84 1.94 -5.31
C ASP A 426 1.24 1.09 -6.53
N ASN A 427 2.47 1.29 -7.01
CA ASN A 427 3.11 0.50 -8.04
C ASN A 427 3.16 -0.99 -7.65
N ASP A 428 3.82 -1.29 -6.53
CA ASP A 428 4.10 -2.65 -6.05
C ASP A 428 2.84 -3.39 -5.65
N ILE A 429 1.89 -2.72 -4.99
CA ILE A 429 0.58 -3.32 -4.70
C ILE A 429 -0.19 -3.64 -5.99
N THR A 430 -0.07 -2.83 -7.06
CA THR A 430 -0.66 -3.20 -8.35
C THR A 430 -0.06 -4.53 -8.85
N SER A 431 1.27 -4.65 -8.87
CA SER A 431 1.97 -5.88 -9.24
C SER A 431 1.54 -7.08 -8.38
N ILE A 432 1.46 -6.92 -7.06
CA ILE A 432 1.02 -7.96 -6.10
C ILE A 432 -0.41 -8.42 -6.38
N LEU A 433 -1.35 -7.51 -6.59
CA LEU A 433 -2.76 -7.88 -6.79
C LEU A 433 -2.99 -8.59 -8.15
N PHE A 434 -2.15 -8.33 -9.16
CA PHE A 434 -2.10 -9.14 -10.38
C PHE A 434 -1.35 -10.47 -10.20
N ALA A 435 -0.26 -10.53 -9.42
CA ALA A 435 0.45 -11.77 -9.10
C ALA A 435 -0.45 -12.78 -8.36
N LEU A 436 -1.29 -12.30 -7.44
CA LEU A 436 -2.36 -13.05 -6.77
C LEU A 436 -3.52 -13.46 -7.69
N GLY A 437 -3.52 -13.03 -8.96
CA GLY A 437 -4.54 -13.36 -9.95
C GLY A 437 -5.91 -12.72 -9.73
N LEU A 438 -6.04 -11.77 -8.79
CA LEU A 438 -7.33 -11.18 -8.37
C LEU A 438 -8.04 -10.45 -9.51
N PHE A 439 -7.26 -9.97 -10.48
CA PHE A 439 -7.72 -9.23 -11.66
C PHE A 439 -7.62 -10.02 -12.96
N ASN A 440 -7.48 -11.36 -12.92
CA ASN A 440 -7.36 -12.22 -14.12
C ASN A 440 -8.55 -12.16 -15.10
N ASN A 441 -9.72 -11.69 -14.66
CA ASN A 441 -10.90 -11.49 -15.51
C ASN A 441 -10.97 -10.08 -16.15
N THR A 442 -9.98 -9.22 -15.90
CA THR A 442 -9.89 -7.88 -16.48
C THR A 442 -9.54 -8.00 -17.96
N PRO A 443 -10.36 -7.48 -18.89
CA PRO A 443 -10.00 -7.44 -20.30
C PRO A 443 -8.79 -6.51 -20.52
N VAL A 444 -8.06 -6.71 -21.61
CA VAL A 444 -7.02 -5.75 -22.03
C VAL A 444 -7.66 -4.37 -22.20
N LEU A 445 -7.18 -3.40 -21.42
CA LEU A 445 -7.75 -2.06 -21.38
C LEU A 445 -7.48 -1.32 -22.70
N SER A 446 -8.42 -0.48 -23.13
CA SER A 446 -8.30 0.28 -24.37
C SER A 446 -7.54 1.57 -24.14
N ASN A 447 -6.32 1.70 -24.67
CA ASN A 447 -5.58 2.97 -24.67
C ASN A 447 -6.20 4.07 -25.58
N THR A 448 -7.43 3.90 -26.08
CA THR A 448 -8.15 4.88 -26.90
C THR A 448 -9.61 5.13 -26.47
N SER A 449 -10.11 4.44 -25.44
CA SER A 449 -11.50 4.62 -24.98
C SER A 449 -11.75 4.16 -23.53
N VAL A 450 -12.52 4.95 -22.77
CA VAL A 450 -12.75 4.73 -21.33
C VAL A 450 -13.45 3.41 -21.02
N THR A 451 -12.76 2.55 -20.26
CA THR A 451 -13.29 1.29 -19.75
C THR A 451 -13.57 1.41 -18.25
N GLU A 452 -14.77 1.92 -17.93
CA GLU A 452 -15.29 2.04 -16.56
C GLU A 452 -15.15 0.75 -15.73
N ALA A 453 -14.93 0.89 -14.41
CA ALA A 453 -14.64 -0.23 -13.49
C ALA A 453 -15.54 -1.48 -13.66
N PRO A 454 -16.88 -1.38 -13.84
CA PRO A 454 -17.73 -2.57 -14.01
C PRO A 454 -17.47 -3.36 -15.30
N ARG A 455 -16.84 -2.73 -16.31
CA ARG A 455 -16.41 -3.38 -17.56
C ARG A 455 -14.95 -3.85 -17.49
N ALA A 456 -14.14 -3.24 -16.62
CA ALA A 456 -12.78 -3.68 -16.29
C ALA A 456 -12.73 -4.74 -15.17
N ALA A 457 -13.79 -5.55 -15.01
CA ALA A 457 -13.92 -6.57 -13.95
C ALA A 457 -13.73 -6.07 -12.49
N GLY A 458 -13.88 -4.76 -12.25
CA GLY A 458 -13.62 -4.11 -10.97
C GLY A 458 -12.20 -3.57 -10.80
N TYR A 459 -11.33 -3.67 -11.82
CA TYR A 459 -10.04 -2.97 -11.85
C TYR A 459 -10.21 -1.51 -12.26
N ILE A 460 -9.54 -0.62 -11.52
CA ILE A 460 -9.24 0.79 -11.79
C ILE A 460 -7.86 1.07 -11.18
N ASP A 461 -7.32 2.27 -11.31
CA ASP A 461 -6.28 2.70 -10.37
C ASP A 461 -6.84 2.55 -8.93
N LEU A 462 -6.04 1.94 -8.06
CA LEU A 462 -6.33 1.75 -6.64
C LEU A 462 -5.76 2.91 -5.81
N ALA A 463 -5.13 3.88 -6.48
CA ALA A 463 -4.46 5.02 -5.91
C ALA A 463 -5.10 6.38 -6.27
N ASP A 464 -6.42 6.44 -6.45
CA ASP A 464 -7.24 7.67 -6.40
C ASP A 464 -8.30 7.60 -5.29
#